data_AF-A0A834X774-F1
#
_entry.id   AF-A0A834X774-F1
#
_cell.length_a   1.000
_cell.length_b   1.000
_cell.length_c   1.000
_cell.angle_alpha   90.00
_cell.angle_beta   90.00
_cell.angle_gamma   90.00
#
_symmetry.space_group_name_H-M   'P 1'
#
loop_
_entity.id
_entity.type
_entity.pdbx_description
1 polymer ?
#
loop_
_entity_poly.entity_id
_entity_poly.type
_entity_poly.pdbx_seq_one_letter_code
_entity_poly.pdbx_strand_id
1 'polypeptide(L)'
;MMRFFEILKLLPSLEIRKKLMLVLEVRLMINLDKGKAVTFLLESLGLSNCAYVFPVYVGDDRTDEDAFKVLREGNRGYGNAVYSLCRDLLEQVYCYQHALEKTSHL
;
A
#
# COMPACT_ATOMS: atom_id res chain seq x y z
N MET A 1 -27.35 -30.43 -7.00
CA MET A 1 -26.54 -29.56 -6.13
C MET A 1 -25.24 -29.21 -6.85
N MET A 2 -25.02 -27.94 -7.18
CA MET A 2 -23.78 -27.51 -7.83
C MET A 2 -22.61 -27.57 -6.85
N ARG A 3 -21.46 -28.04 -7.30
CA ARG A 3 -20.21 -28.04 -6.52
C ARG A 3 -19.65 -26.62 -6.50
N PHE A 4 -18.97 -26.24 -5.42
CA PHE A 4 -18.38 -24.91 -5.22
C PHE A 4 -17.60 -24.39 -6.44
N PHE A 5 -16.79 -25.26 -7.08
CA PHE A 5 -16.04 -24.91 -8.30
C PHE A 5 -16.91 -24.56 -9.51
N GLU A 6 -18.10 -25.14 -9.63
CA GLU A 6 -19.02 -24.84 -10.73
C GLU A 6 -19.66 -23.46 -10.54
N ILE A 7 -19.88 -23.03 -9.29
CA ILE A 7 -20.39 -21.68 -8.98
C ILE A 7 -19.34 -20.63 -9.35
N LEU A 8 -18.07 -20.86 -9.03
CA LEU A 8 -16.99 -19.92 -9.31
C LEU A 8 -16.77 -19.68 -10.81
N LYS A 9 -16.99 -20.70 -11.66
CA LYS A 9 -16.90 -20.57 -13.13
C LYS A 9 -17.98 -19.68 -13.74
N LEU A 10 -19.09 -19.43 -13.03
CA LEU A 10 -20.20 -18.61 -13.52
C LEU A 10 -20.02 -17.12 -13.22
N LEU A 11 -18.95 -16.73 -12.53
CA LEU A 11 -18.67 -15.34 -12.17
C LEU A 11 -17.61 -14.77 -13.14
N PRO A 12 -18.02 -13.98 -14.16
CA PRO A 12 -17.14 -13.59 -15.27
C PRO A 12 -16.01 -12.63 -14.87
N SER A 13 -16.09 -12.04 -13.68
CA SER A 13 -15.10 -11.10 -13.14
C SER A 13 -14.10 -11.76 -12.19
N LEU A 14 -14.12 -13.09 -12.04
CA LEU A 14 -13.20 -13.82 -11.17
C LEU A 14 -12.13 -14.57 -11.97
N GLU A 15 -10.89 -14.43 -11.52
CA GLU A 15 -9.76 -15.25 -11.94
C GLU A 15 -9.45 -16.28 -10.84
N ILE A 16 -9.36 -17.56 -11.23
CA ILE A 16 -9.03 -18.65 -10.32
C ILE A 16 -7.62 -19.14 -10.64
N ARG A 17 -6.68 -18.98 -9.69
CA ARG A 17 -5.30 -19.48 -9.81
C ARG A 17 -5.01 -20.53 -8.76
N LYS A 18 -4.26 -21.57 -9.15
CA LYS A 18 -3.71 -22.55 -8.20
C LYS A 18 -2.33 -22.08 -7.79
N LYS A 19 -2.18 -21.61 -6.55
CA LYS A 19 -0.91 -21.05 -6.05
C LYS A 19 0.01 -22.13 -5.47
N LEU A 20 -0.56 -23.11 -4.76
CA LEU A 20 0.11 -24.30 -4.21
C LEU A 20 -0.89 -25.47 -4.10
N MET A 21 -0.42 -26.67 -3.77
CA MET A 21 -1.26 -27.89 -3.82
C MET A 21 -2.50 -27.83 -2.88
N LEU A 22 -2.49 -26.95 -1.87
CA LEU A 22 -3.57 -26.78 -0.89
C LEU A 22 -4.23 -25.39 -0.90
N VAL A 23 -3.83 -24.48 -1.80
CA VAL A 23 -4.35 -23.11 -1.83
C VAL A 23 -4.91 -22.78 -3.21
N LEU A 24 -6.23 -22.51 -3.23
CA LEU A 24 -6.94 -21.96 -4.37
C LEU A 24 -7.09 -20.45 -4.16
N GLU A 25 -6.61 -19.65 -5.10
CA GLU A 25 -6.72 -18.21 -5.06
C GLU A 25 -7.84 -17.77 -6.01
N VAL A 26 -8.86 -17.12 -5.45
CA VAL A 26 -9.98 -16.54 -6.20
C VAL A 26 -9.83 -15.02 -6.11
N ARG A 27 -9.51 -14.36 -7.23
CA ARG A 27 -9.29 -12.92 -7.31
C ARG A 27 -10.33 -12.27 -8.20
N LEU A 28 -10.76 -11.07 -7.85
CA LEU A 28 -11.46 -10.18 -8.77
C LEU A 28 -10.46 -9.70 -9.83
N MET A 29 -10.86 -9.72 -11.11
CA MET A 29 -10.09 -9.18 -12.23
C MET A 29 -10.15 -7.64 -12.26
N ILE A 30 -9.74 -7.02 -11.15
CA ILE A 30 -9.54 -5.59 -11.04
C ILE A 30 -8.05 -5.31 -10.97
N ASN A 31 -7.59 -4.29 -11.69
CA ASN A 31 -6.18 -3.88 -11.69
C ASN A 31 -5.85 -3.11 -10.41
N LEU A 32 -5.89 -3.79 -9.26
CA LEU A 32 -5.58 -3.24 -7.95
C LEU A 32 -4.20 -3.73 -7.51
N ASP A 33 -3.31 -2.77 -7.24
CA ASP A 33 -2.01 -3.00 -6.60
C ASP A 33 -2.00 -2.32 -5.22
N LYS A 34 -0.98 -2.63 -4.41
CA LYS A 34 -0.86 -2.09 -3.05
C LYS A 34 -0.70 -0.55 -3.05
N GLY A 35 -0.13 0.03 -4.11
CA GLY A 35 -0.06 1.47 -4.29
C GLY A 35 -1.43 2.12 -4.47
N LYS A 36 -2.27 1.57 -5.36
CA LYS A 36 -3.66 2.01 -5.54
C LYS A 36 -4.47 1.90 -4.26
N ALA A 37 -4.26 0.85 -3.46
CA ALA A 37 -4.91 0.71 -2.18
C ALA A 37 -4.51 1.81 -1.18
N VAL A 38 -3.22 2.17 -1.12
CA VAL A 38 -2.73 3.28 -0.29
C VAL A 38 -3.32 4.62 -0.74
N THR A 39 -3.32 4.90 -2.05
CA THR A 39 -3.93 6.13 -2.59
C THR A 39 -5.41 6.21 -2.23
N PHE A 40 -6.16 5.14 -2.48
CA PHE A 40 -7.58 5.07 -2.16
C PHE A 40 -7.85 5.34 -0.67
N LEU A 41 -7.03 4.77 0.22
CA LEU A 41 -7.18 4.97 1.66
C LEU A 41 -6.94 6.44 2.06
N LEU A 42 -5.86 7.04 1.57
CA LEU A 42 -5.52 8.44 1.87
C LEU A 42 -6.58 9.41 1.35
N GLU A 43 -7.09 9.17 0.14
CA GLU A 43 -8.16 10.00 -0.45
C GLU A 43 -9.48 9.85 0.29
N SER A 44 -9.88 8.61 0.59
CA SER A 44 -11.15 8.33 1.27
C SER A 44 -11.20 8.93 2.68
N LEU A 45 -10.05 9.05 3.34
CA LEU A 45 -9.93 9.65 4.67
C LEU A 45 -9.66 11.17 4.61
N GLY A 46 -9.51 11.77 3.42
CA GLY A 46 -9.17 13.18 3.26
C GLY A 46 -7.75 13.53 3.72
N LEU A 47 -6.84 12.54 3.77
CA LEU A 47 -5.47 12.68 4.27
C LEU A 47 -4.43 12.88 3.15
N SER A 48 -4.83 12.75 1.89
CA SER A 48 -3.94 12.80 0.72
C SER A 48 -3.09 14.08 0.59
N ASN A 49 -3.55 15.21 1.17
CA ASN A 49 -2.83 16.49 1.21
C ASN A 49 -2.75 17.08 2.64
N CYS A 50 -2.91 16.25 3.67
CA CYS A 50 -2.86 16.73 5.05
C CYS A 50 -1.42 16.95 5.49
N ALA A 51 -1.00 18.21 5.63
CA ALA A 51 0.36 18.60 6.04
C ALA A 51 0.73 18.14 7.47
N TYR A 52 -0.25 17.72 8.26
CA TYR A 52 -0.04 17.23 9.63
C TYR A 52 0.03 15.70 9.74
N VAL A 53 -0.13 14.99 8.62
CA VAL A 53 -0.08 13.54 8.57
C VAL A 53 1.09 13.11 7.70
N PHE A 54 1.91 12.20 8.23
CA PHE A 54 3.00 11.58 7.51
C PHE A 54 2.73 10.08 7.33
N PRO A 55 2.19 9.65 6.17
CA PRO A 55 1.89 8.25 5.90
C PRO A 55 3.16 7.40 5.92
N VAL A 56 3.12 6.28 6.64
CA VAL A 56 4.20 5.29 6.66
C VAL A 56 3.63 3.94 6.23
N TYR A 57 4.23 3.35 5.20
CA TYR A 57 3.91 2.01 4.74
C TYR A 57 5.12 1.08 4.97
N VAL A 58 4.87 -0.06 5.58
CA VAL A 58 5.90 -1.06 5.91
C VAL A 58 5.53 -2.35 5.19
N GLY A 59 6.43 -2.82 4.32
CA GLY A 59 6.25 -4.03 3.52
C GLY A 59 7.41 -5.00 3.67
N ASP A 60 7.30 -6.24 3.23
CA ASP A 60 8.35 -7.25 3.36
C ASP A 60 8.88 -7.74 2.02
N ASP A 61 8.09 -7.63 0.95
CA ASP A 61 8.40 -8.25 -0.33
C ASP A 61 8.32 -7.26 -1.51
N ARG A 62 8.71 -7.75 -2.69
CA ARG A 62 8.71 -6.96 -3.92
C ARG A 62 7.32 -6.45 -4.33
N THR A 63 6.25 -7.06 -3.82
CA THR A 63 4.88 -6.62 -4.16
C THR A 63 4.53 -5.31 -3.46
N ASP A 64 5.24 -4.94 -2.40
CA ASP A 64 5.08 -3.67 -1.68
C ASP A 64 5.70 -2.47 -2.40
N GLU A 65 6.51 -2.68 -3.44
CA GLU A 65 7.16 -1.58 -4.18
C GLU A 65 6.17 -0.59 -4.80
N ASP A 66 4.97 -1.04 -5.19
CA ASP A 66 3.92 -0.15 -5.70
C ASP A 66 3.45 0.82 -4.60
N ALA A 67 3.35 0.37 -3.35
CA ALA A 67 3.01 1.22 -2.21
C ALA A 67 4.16 2.18 -1.87
N PHE A 68 5.40 1.69 -1.88
CA PHE A 68 6.55 2.55 -1.63
C PHE A 68 6.68 3.64 -2.68
N LYS A 69 6.46 3.32 -3.96
CA LYS A 69 6.49 4.26 -5.07
C LYS A 69 5.47 5.37 -4.87
N VAL A 70 4.22 5.05 -4.54
CA VAL A 70 3.16 6.04 -4.29
C VAL A 70 3.54 7.03 -3.18
N LEU A 71 4.18 6.56 -2.10
CA LEU A 71 4.57 7.45 -0.99
C LEU A 71 5.82 8.29 -1.30
N ARG A 72 6.79 7.72 -2.02
CA ARG A 72 7.99 8.45 -2.48
C ARG A 72 7.64 9.52 -3.51
N GLU A 73 6.71 9.22 -4.42
CA GLU A 73 6.27 10.16 -5.44
C GLU A 73 5.52 11.35 -4.80
N GLY A 74 6.08 12.55 -5.00
CA GLY A 74 5.49 13.78 -4.48
C GLY A 74 5.74 14.05 -2.99
N ASN A 75 6.72 13.39 -2.37
CA ASN A 75 7.05 13.53 -0.94
C ASN A 75 5.83 13.34 -0.01
N ARG A 76 4.96 12.37 -0.35
CA ARG A 76 3.67 12.15 0.31
C ARG A 76 3.74 11.22 1.52
N GLY A 77 4.91 10.68 1.83
CA GLY A 77 5.14 9.81 2.98
C GLY A 77 6.38 8.96 2.82
N TYR A 78 6.45 7.88 3.59
CA TYR A 78 7.58 6.96 3.57
C TYR A 78 7.15 5.51 3.41
N GLY A 79 7.82 4.80 2.48
CA GLY A 79 7.61 3.38 2.27
C GLY A 79 8.95 2.65 2.17
N ASN A 80 9.15 1.63 3.01
CA ASN A 80 10.36 0.80 2.97
C ASN A 80 10.08 -0.62 3.46
N ALA A 81 10.99 -1.53 3.11
CA ALA A 81 10.94 -2.91 3.53
C ALA A 81 11.26 -3.07 5.03
N VAL A 82 10.68 -4.06 5.70
CA VAL A 82 10.87 -4.34 7.14
C VAL A 82 12.34 -4.53 7.49
N TYR A 83 13.11 -5.20 6.64
CA TYR A 83 14.53 -5.47 6.91
C TYR A 83 15.42 -4.22 6.90
N SER A 84 15.00 -3.14 6.25
CA SER A 84 15.70 -1.85 6.17
C SER A 84 15.15 -0.79 7.13
N LEU A 85 14.04 -1.06 7.80
CA LEU A 85 13.26 -0.09 8.56
C LEU A 85 13.99 0.49 9.78
N CYS A 86 14.87 -0.29 10.43
CA CYS A 86 15.46 0.07 11.72
C CYS A 86 16.39 1.30 11.70
N ARG A 87 16.94 1.69 10.54
CA ARG A 87 17.85 2.85 10.44
C ARG A 87 17.15 4.06 9.83
N ASP A 88 16.42 3.83 8.74
CA ASP A 88 16.01 4.91 7.85
C ASP A 88 14.80 5.69 8.37
N LEU A 89 13.97 5.07 9.22
CA LEU A 89 12.74 5.70 9.73
C LEU A 89 13.02 6.82 10.75
N LEU A 90 14.09 6.67 11.55
CA LEU A 90 14.49 7.69 12.53
C LEU A 90 15.02 8.95 11.85
N GLU A 91 15.84 8.80 10.81
CA GLU A 91 16.36 9.95 10.04
C GLU A 91 15.24 10.71 9.34
N GLN A 92 14.26 10.00 8.77
CA GLN A 92 13.14 10.65 8.09
C GLN A 92 12.18 11.38 9.03
N VAL A 93 11.81 10.75 10.16
CA VAL A 93 10.94 11.41 11.15
C VAL A 93 11.61 12.68 11.68
N TYR A 94 12.93 12.63 11.93
CA TYR A 94 13.68 13.80 12.37
C TYR A 94 13.68 14.93 11.32
N CYS A 95 13.97 14.60 10.04
CA CYS A 95 13.92 15.58 8.95
C CYS A 95 12.53 16.20 8.77
N TYR A 96 11.46 15.42 8.94
CA TYR A 96 10.09 15.93 8.82
C TYR A 96 9.74 16.89 9.96
N GLN A 97 10.08 16.55 11.21
CA GLN A 97 9.89 17.45 12.34
C GLN A 97 10.69 18.75 12.17
N HIS A 98 11.94 18.66 11.72
CA HIS A 98 12.79 19.83 11.45
C HIS A 98 12.19 20.73 10.36
N ALA A 99 11.58 20.15 9.32
CA ALA A 99 10.93 20.92 8.25
C ALA A 99 9.66 21.63 8.75
N LEU A 100 8.86 20.98 9.59
CA LEU A 100 7.66 21.60 10.20
C LEU A 100 8.04 22.79 11.08
N GLU A 101 9.03 22.63 11.95
CA GLU A 101 9.50 23.69 12.85
C GLU A 101 9.99 24.94 12.10
N LYS A 102 10.66 24.77 10.96
CA LYS A 102 11.11 25.89 10.11
C LYS A 102 9.97 26.62 9.40
N THR A 103 8.86 25.95 9.14
CA THR A 103 7.73 26.52 8.41
C THR A 103 6.81 27.34 9.34
N SER A 104 6.81 27.03 10.65
CA SER A 104 6.07 27.75 11.69
C SER A 104 6.68 29.10 12.12
N HIS A 105 7.83 29.49 11.56
CA HIS A 105 8.50 30.78 11.84
C HIS A 105 8.40 31.80 10.68
N LEU A 106 7.50 31.56 9.71
CA LEU A 106 7.11 32.51 8.67
C LEU A 106 5.70 33.06 8.93
#